data_AF-A0A9P9J2Y7-F1
#
_entry.id   AF-A0A9P9J2Y7-F1
#
_cell.length_a   1.000
_cell.length_b   1.000
_cell.length_c   1.000
_cell.angle_alpha   90.00
_cell.angle_beta   90.00
_cell.angle_gamma   90.00
#
_symmetry.space_group_name_H-M   'P 1'
#
loop_
_entity.id
_entity.type
_entity.pdbx_description
1 polymer ?
#
loop_
_entity_poly.entity_id
_entity_poly.type
_entity_poly.pdbx_seq_one_letter_code
_entity_poly.pdbx_strand_id
1 'polypeptide(L)'
;LRRFQDEVFRRPFTPQTALDIIDIVTNEDKFTILHSPFAMGRSFIRDFRLAISSVLHHSAPAIMDGYLAFLALVTHYQASCLLLATLDLHRGTNALHTLQSAEILRSHDALCVLLLSQALFEFEIITNSSPTSAHSIVQSALISAQPWYLVLGRDPDFNTITFCPVLLDLVGCLVYRNMPIIRLCGQDRIVVDRYVALFLTLLPLLYCPCERSHAAKSNAATRSWKSTSRERLKDGYSDIESSIELWAPEIPPDFFTAYDNAERHMMMMQANAYRLAALLVVERSPQP
;
A
#
# COMPACT_ATOMS: atom_id res chain seq x y z
N LEU A 1 -5.30 7.70 -27.77
CA LEU A 1 -5.75 7.14 -26.47
C LEU A 1 -7.16 6.56 -26.52
N ARG A 2 -8.24 7.34 -26.74
CA ARG A 2 -9.62 6.78 -26.77
C ARG A 2 -9.83 5.63 -27.77
N ARG A 3 -9.34 5.73 -29.02
CA ARG A 3 -9.43 4.62 -30.00
C ARG A 3 -8.64 3.36 -29.62
N PHE A 4 -7.54 3.50 -28.88
CA PHE A 4 -6.72 2.36 -28.44
C PHE A 4 -7.30 1.70 -27.19
N GLN A 5 -7.90 2.50 -26.29
CA GLN A 5 -8.75 1.99 -25.22
C GLN A 5 -9.91 1.19 -25.83
N ASP A 6 -10.61 1.74 -26.82
CA ASP A 6 -11.73 1.04 -27.47
C ASP A 6 -11.33 -0.26 -28.20
N GLU A 7 -10.11 -0.39 -28.72
CA GLU A 7 -9.63 -1.62 -29.37
C GLU A 7 -9.14 -2.68 -28.37
N VAL A 8 -8.45 -2.28 -27.30
CA VAL A 8 -8.00 -3.20 -26.23
C VAL A 8 -9.20 -3.77 -25.46
N PHE A 9 -10.26 -2.97 -25.25
CA PHE A 9 -11.46 -3.41 -24.53
C PHE A 9 -12.50 -4.15 -25.39
N ARG A 10 -12.30 -4.28 -26.70
CA ARG A 10 -13.23 -5.02 -27.60
C ARG A 10 -13.08 -6.55 -27.55
N ARG A 11 -12.01 -7.06 -26.94
CA ARG A 11 -11.91 -8.45 -26.50
C ARG A 11 -11.52 -8.43 -25.02
N PRO A 12 -12.22 -9.14 -24.13
CA PRO A 12 -11.74 -9.32 -22.77
C PRO A 12 -10.42 -10.11 -22.84
N PHE A 13 -9.30 -9.41 -22.81
CA PHE A 13 -7.98 -10.01 -22.68
C PHE A 13 -7.75 -10.28 -21.21
N THR A 14 -8.10 -11.48 -20.75
CA THR A 14 -7.79 -11.92 -19.38
C THR A 14 -6.43 -12.60 -19.40
N PRO A 15 -5.38 -12.06 -18.74
CA PRO A 15 -4.06 -12.68 -18.73
C PRO A 15 -4.11 -14.04 -18.04
N GLN A 16 -3.60 -15.10 -18.69
CA GLN A 16 -3.68 -16.45 -18.15
C GLN A 16 -2.32 -17.13 -17.95
N THR A 17 -1.27 -16.65 -18.60
CA THR A 17 0.02 -17.36 -18.68
C THR A 17 1.20 -16.47 -18.32
N ALA A 18 2.36 -17.09 -18.05
CA ALA A 18 3.63 -16.36 -17.87
C ALA A 18 3.99 -15.48 -19.08
N LEU A 19 3.67 -15.94 -20.29
CA LEU A 19 3.92 -15.19 -21.52
C LEU A 19 3.06 -13.92 -21.59
N ASP A 20 1.82 -13.97 -21.09
CA ASP A 20 0.97 -12.78 -21.00
C ASP A 20 1.56 -11.75 -20.05
N ILE A 21 2.10 -12.18 -18.90
CA ILE A 21 2.79 -11.28 -17.97
C ILE A 21 4.00 -10.64 -18.66
N ILE A 22 4.83 -11.43 -19.33
CA ILE A 22 6.03 -10.91 -20.02
C ILE A 22 5.62 -9.91 -21.09
N ASP A 23 4.62 -10.21 -21.91
CA ASP A 23 4.09 -9.28 -22.93
C ASP A 23 3.55 -7.99 -22.30
N ILE A 24 2.81 -8.07 -21.18
CA ILE A 24 2.31 -6.88 -20.46
C ILE A 24 3.47 -6.05 -19.92
N VAL A 25 4.44 -6.66 -19.24
CA VAL A 25 5.53 -5.94 -18.55
C VAL A 25 6.56 -5.36 -19.54
N THR A 26 6.73 -5.99 -20.70
CA THR A 26 7.60 -5.50 -21.77
C THR A 26 6.94 -4.43 -22.64
N ASN A 27 5.60 -4.42 -22.73
CA ASN A 27 4.83 -3.44 -23.48
C ASN A 27 4.36 -2.28 -22.57
N GLU A 28 5.01 -1.13 -22.69
CA GLU A 28 4.71 0.05 -21.86
C GLU A 28 3.24 0.51 -21.94
N ASP A 29 2.62 0.45 -23.13
CA ASP A 29 1.22 0.87 -23.30
C ASP A 29 0.26 -0.09 -22.59
N LYS A 30 0.45 -1.41 -22.75
CA LYS A 30 -0.36 -2.42 -22.05
C LYS A 30 -0.21 -2.29 -20.54
N PHE A 31 1.03 -2.17 -20.06
CA PHE A 31 1.31 -1.98 -18.64
C PHE A 31 0.64 -0.72 -18.11
N THR A 32 0.74 0.39 -18.84
CA THR A 32 0.13 1.68 -18.45
C THR A 32 -1.38 1.59 -18.38
N ILE A 33 -2.05 0.98 -19.36
CA ILE A 33 -3.51 0.84 -19.37
C ILE A 33 -3.98 0.05 -18.15
N LEU A 34 -3.37 -1.11 -17.89
CA LEU A 34 -3.77 -1.99 -16.79
C LEU A 34 -3.51 -1.34 -15.42
N HIS A 35 -2.38 -0.66 -15.23
CA HIS A 35 -2.00 -0.14 -13.91
C HIS A 35 -2.39 1.33 -13.67
N SER A 36 -2.91 2.04 -14.68
CA SER A 36 -3.35 3.44 -14.54
C SER A 36 -4.32 3.72 -13.38
N PRO A 37 -5.25 2.81 -12.97
CA PRO A 37 -6.09 3.07 -11.80
C PRO A 37 -5.30 3.14 -10.48
N PHE A 38 -4.08 2.63 -10.45
CA PHE A 38 -3.23 2.47 -9.27
C PHE A 38 -1.97 3.35 -9.32
N ALA A 39 -1.98 4.41 -10.15
CA ALA A 39 -0.90 5.37 -10.26
C ALA A 39 -1.42 6.78 -10.54
N MET A 40 -0.70 7.81 -10.06
CA MET A 40 -1.09 9.21 -10.28
C MET A 40 -0.79 9.70 -11.70
N GLY A 41 0.16 9.06 -12.38
CA GLY A 41 0.56 9.45 -13.73
C GLY A 41 1.65 8.55 -14.30
N ARG A 42 2.16 8.93 -15.48
CA ARG A 42 3.08 8.09 -16.27
C ARG A 42 4.44 7.91 -15.62
N SER A 43 4.92 8.92 -14.88
CA SER A 43 6.21 8.84 -14.18
C SER A 43 6.23 7.66 -13.21
N PHE A 44 5.17 7.55 -12.40
CA PHE A 44 4.97 6.47 -11.43
C PHE A 44 4.80 5.09 -12.07
N ILE A 45 4.11 5.02 -13.20
CA ILE A 45 3.92 3.76 -13.94
C ILE A 45 5.25 3.19 -14.42
N ARG A 46 6.16 4.05 -14.91
CA ARG A 46 7.47 3.62 -15.39
C ARG A 46 8.28 2.97 -14.28
N ASP A 47 8.38 3.62 -13.14
CA ASP A 47 9.18 3.14 -12.01
C ASP A 47 8.58 1.85 -11.42
N PHE A 48 7.24 1.78 -11.38
CA PHE A 48 6.54 0.56 -10.98
C PHE A 48 6.79 -0.62 -11.94
N ARG A 49 6.80 -0.37 -13.26
CA ARG A 49 7.11 -1.41 -14.26
C ARG A 49 8.50 -1.99 -14.08
N LEU A 50 9.49 -1.14 -13.78
CA LEU A 50 10.86 -1.57 -13.51
C LEU A 50 10.94 -2.43 -12.25
N ALA A 51 10.27 -2.02 -11.17
CA ALA A 51 10.24 -2.80 -9.94
C ALA A 51 9.56 -4.17 -10.12
N ILE A 52 8.43 -4.23 -10.83
CA ILE A 52 7.78 -5.50 -11.18
C ILE A 52 8.68 -6.38 -12.04
N SER A 53 9.35 -5.80 -13.04
CA SER A 53 10.28 -6.53 -13.90
C SER A 53 11.41 -7.15 -13.08
N SER A 54 11.96 -6.41 -12.11
CA SER A 54 13.00 -6.89 -11.20
C SER A 54 12.49 -8.05 -10.33
N VAL A 55 11.29 -7.93 -9.73
CA VAL A 55 10.70 -9.01 -8.92
C VAL A 55 10.44 -10.25 -9.77
N LEU A 56 9.87 -10.11 -10.97
CA LEU A 56 9.63 -11.24 -11.87
C LEU A 56 10.93 -11.93 -12.28
N HIS A 57 12.00 -11.16 -12.54
CA HIS A 57 13.29 -11.73 -12.90
C HIS A 57 13.88 -12.59 -11.77
N HIS A 58 13.73 -12.17 -10.51
CA HIS A 58 14.35 -12.84 -9.37
C HIS A 58 13.46 -13.90 -8.71
N SER A 59 12.14 -13.68 -8.68
CA SER A 59 11.19 -14.41 -7.84
C SER A 59 9.88 -14.79 -8.58
N ALA A 60 9.94 -14.93 -9.91
CA ALA A 60 8.80 -15.30 -10.76
C ALA A 60 7.91 -16.43 -10.19
N PRO A 61 8.44 -17.58 -9.75
CA PRO A 61 7.60 -18.69 -9.27
C PRO A 61 6.71 -18.31 -8.07
N ALA A 62 7.16 -17.39 -7.22
CA ALA A 62 6.43 -16.99 -6.02
C ALA A 62 5.36 -15.91 -6.29
N ILE A 63 5.59 -15.03 -7.28
CA ILE A 63 4.68 -13.90 -7.56
C ILE A 63 3.65 -14.19 -8.65
N MET A 64 3.93 -15.16 -9.54
CA MET A 64 3.19 -15.35 -10.79
C MET A 64 1.69 -15.52 -10.60
N ASP A 65 1.26 -16.46 -9.75
CA ASP A 65 -0.17 -16.74 -9.56
C ASP A 65 -0.92 -15.53 -8.99
N GLY A 66 -0.31 -14.84 -8.02
CA GLY A 66 -0.91 -13.64 -7.41
C GLY A 66 -0.98 -12.48 -8.40
N TYR A 67 0.07 -12.27 -9.19
CA TYR A 67 0.07 -11.21 -10.18
C TYR A 67 -0.91 -11.50 -11.33
N LEU A 68 -1.03 -12.75 -11.78
CA LEU A 68 -2.04 -13.15 -12.75
C LEU A 68 -3.46 -12.96 -12.22
N ALA A 69 -3.74 -13.36 -10.97
CA ALA A 69 -5.04 -13.16 -10.34
C ALA A 69 -5.41 -11.66 -10.29
N PHE A 70 -4.45 -10.83 -9.89
CA PHE A 70 -4.59 -9.37 -9.89
C PHE A 70 -4.85 -8.81 -11.30
N LEU A 71 -4.04 -9.16 -12.29
CA LEU A 71 -4.21 -8.64 -13.65
C LEU A 71 -5.55 -9.06 -14.27
N ALA A 72 -5.97 -10.31 -14.05
CA ALA A 72 -7.28 -10.78 -14.48
C ALA A 72 -8.40 -9.93 -13.85
N LEU A 73 -8.35 -9.73 -12.53
CA LEU A 73 -9.30 -8.91 -11.79
C LEU A 73 -9.36 -7.47 -12.31
N VAL A 74 -8.22 -6.82 -12.49
CA VAL A 74 -8.16 -5.43 -12.98
C VAL A 74 -8.75 -5.31 -14.38
N THR A 75 -8.45 -6.27 -15.25
CA THR A 75 -9.02 -6.31 -16.60
C THR A 75 -10.56 -6.42 -16.53
N HIS A 76 -11.09 -7.27 -15.64
CA HIS A 76 -12.53 -7.39 -15.43
C HIS A 76 -13.15 -6.12 -14.84
N TYR A 77 -12.50 -5.52 -13.84
CA TYR A 77 -12.92 -4.26 -13.23
C TYR A 77 -13.01 -3.13 -14.26
N GLN A 78 -12.02 -3.01 -15.13
CA GLN A 78 -11.99 -2.02 -16.21
C GLN A 78 -13.02 -2.31 -17.32
N ALA A 79 -13.29 -3.59 -17.60
CA ALA A 79 -14.21 -3.99 -18.67
C ALA A 79 -15.69 -3.79 -18.30
N SER A 80 -16.11 -4.06 -17.05
CA SER A 80 -17.42 -3.71 -16.45
C SER A 80 -17.59 -4.35 -15.06
N CYS A 81 -18.11 -3.59 -14.07
CA CYS A 81 -18.37 -4.04 -12.69
C CYS A 81 -19.30 -5.27 -12.56
N LEU A 82 -20.06 -5.64 -13.59
CA LEU A 82 -21.10 -6.67 -13.54
C LEU A 82 -20.58 -8.12 -13.64
N LEU A 83 -19.27 -8.33 -13.87
CA LEU A 83 -18.71 -9.64 -14.22
C LEU A 83 -17.67 -10.20 -13.23
N LEU A 84 -17.82 -9.89 -11.94
CA LEU A 84 -17.05 -10.53 -10.85
C LEU A 84 -17.31 -12.04 -10.71
N ALA A 85 -18.22 -12.63 -11.50
CA ALA A 85 -18.58 -14.05 -11.41
C ALA A 85 -17.50 -15.00 -11.96
N THR A 86 -16.50 -14.51 -12.69
CA THR A 86 -15.41 -15.32 -13.29
C THR A 86 -14.04 -15.04 -12.65
N LEU A 87 -14.02 -14.65 -11.38
CA LEU A 87 -12.77 -14.43 -10.66
C LEU A 87 -11.99 -15.73 -10.49
N ASP A 88 -10.69 -15.68 -10.74
CA ASP A 88 -9.80 -16.82 -10.52
C ASP A 88 -9.44 -16.93 -9.03
N LEU A 89 -10.44 -17.34 -8.23
CA LEU A 89 -10.29 -17.60 -6.80
C LEU A 89 -9.23 -18.67 -6.52
N HIS A 90 -8.99 -19.58 -7.45
CA HIS A 90 -7.98 -20.62 -7.32
C HIS A 90 -6.58 -19.99 -7.29
N ARG A 91 -6.27 -19.10 -8.25
CA ARG A 91 -4.99 -18.36 -8.25
C ARG A 91 -4.84 -17.45 -7.03
N GLY A 92 -5.92 -16.78 -6.61
CA GLY A 92 -5.92 -15.99 -5.37
C GLY A 92 -5.59 -16.83 -4.14
N THR A 93 -6.14 -18.05 -4.05
CA THR A 93 -5.87 -18.99 -2.96
C THR A 93 -4.43 -19.52 -2.99
N ASN A 94 -3.93 -19.90 -4.17
CA ASN A 94 -2.54 -20.35 -4.34
C ASN A 94 -1.56 -19.22 -3.96
N ALA A 95 -1.84 -18.00 -4.41
CA ALA A 95 -1.07 -16.81 -4.06
C ALA A 95 -1.05 -16.56 -2.54
N LEU A 96 -2.18 -16.69 -1.85
CA LEU A 96 -2.25 -16.57 -0.40
C LEU A 96 -1.46 -17.68 0.30
N HIS A 97 -1.54 -18.92 -0.17
CA HIS A 97 -0.74 -20.02 0.35
C HIS A 97 0.76 -19.76 0.16
N THR A 98 1.17 -19.26 -1.01
CA THR A 98 2.55 -18.86 -1.29
C THR A 98 3.00 -17.75 -0.35
N LEU A 99 2.18 -16.74 -0.09
CA LEU A 99 2.49 -15.68 0.87
C LEU A 99 2.74 -16.23 2.28
N GLN A 100 1.91 -17.18 2.73
CA GLN A 100 2.00 -17.78 4.06
C GLN A 100 3.19 -18.74 4.23
N SER A 101 3.64 -19.36 3.13
CA SER A 101 4.74 -20.34 3.12
C SER A 101 6.06 -19.78 2.59
N ALA A 102 6.11 -18.49 2.23
CA ALA A 102 7.29 -17.86 1.65
C ALA A 102 8.46 -17.83 2.64
N GLU A 103 9.57 -18.46 2.26
CA GLU A 103 10.86 -18.31 2.92
C GLU A 103 11.63 -17.15 2.27
N ILE A 104 12.08 -16.19 3.09
CA ILE A 104 12.78 -15.00 2.61
C ILE A 104 14.28 -15.16 2.84
N LEU A 105 15.03 -15.40 1.77
CA LEU A 105 16.48 -15.62 1.82
C LEU A 105 17.29 -14.39 1.38
N ARG A 106 16.67 -13.49 0.61
CA ARG A 106 17.28 -12.25 0.08
C ARG A 106 16.26 -11.13 0.01
N SER A 107 16.74 -9.90 -0.19
CA SER A 107 15.91 -8.70 -0.32
C SER A 107 14.82 -8.80 -1.39
N HIS A 108 15.12 -9.43 -2.54
CA HIS A 108 14.15 -9.63 -3.62
C HIS A 108 12.99 -10.54 -3.23
N ASP A 109 13.22 -11.52 -2.34
CA ASP A 109 12.15 -12.38 -1.85
C ASP A 109 11.24 -11.59 -0.90
N ALA A 110 11.80 -10.71 -0.07
CA ALA A 110 11.03 -9.80 0.77
C ALA A 110 10.21 -8.82 -0.08
N LEU A 111 10.81 -8.26 -1.13
CA LEU A 111 10.13 -7.39 -2.09
C LEU A 111 8.99 -8.12 -2.81
N CYS A 112 9.21 -9.38 -3.18
CA CYS A 112 8.21 -10.27 -3.76
C CYS A 112 7.03 -10.49 -2.81
N VAL A 113 7.29 -10.78 -1.53
CA VAL A 113 6.26 -10.93 -0.49
C VAL A 113 5.44 -9.65 -0.33
N LEU A 114 6.10 -8.48 -0.30
CA LEU A 114 5.41 -7.18 -0.21
C LEU A 114 4.57 -6.89 -1.46
N LEU A 115 5.07 -7.16 -2.66
CA LEU A 115 4.31 -6.99 -3.90
C LEU A 115 3.12 -7.94 -3.98
N LEU A 116 3.31 -9.21 -3.60
CA LEU A 116 2.25 -10.21 -3.55
C LEU A 116 1.14 -9.78 -2.59
N SER A 117 1.50 -9.22 -1.44
CA SER A 117 0.53 -8.70 -0.47
C SER A 117 -0.29 -7.53 -1.00
N GLN A 118 0.29 -6.66 -1.83
CA GLN A 118 -0.44 -5.57 -2.49
C GLN A 118 -1.44 -6.12 -3.52
N ALA A 119 -1.00 -7.06 -4.36
CA ALA A 119 -1.86 -7.71 -5.34
C ALA A 119 -3.05 -8.42 -4.66
N LEU A 120 -2.80 -9.13 -3.55
CA LEU A 120 -3.84 -9.80 -2.77
C LEU A 120 -4.73 -8.82 -1.99
N PHE A 121 -4.19 -7.71 -1.49
CA PHE A 121 -4.97 -6.66 -0.85
C PHE A 121 -5.94 -6.02 -1.85
N GLU A 122 -5.44 -5.62 -3.02
CA GLU A 122 -6.27 -5.08 -4.11
C GLU A 122 -7.30 -6.10 -4.57
N PHE A 123 -6.93 -7.38 -4.61
CA PHE A 123 -7.86 -8.47 -4.88
C PHE A 123 -9.02 -8.49 -3.87
N GLU A 124 -8.72 -8.62 -2.58
CA GLU A 124 -9.75 -8.68 -1.52
C GLU A 124 -10.66 -7.44 -1.50
N ILE A 125 -10.10 -6.24 -1.70
CA ILE A 125 -10.88 -5.00 -1.69
C ILE A 125 -11.84 -4.94 -2.88
N ILE A 126 -11.39 -5.29 -4.09
CA ILE A 126 -12.26 -5.23 -5.28
C ILE A 126 -13.29 -6.37 -5.28
N THR A 127 -12.94 -7.54 -4.75
CA THR A 127 -13.91 -8.63 -4.56
C THR A 127 -14.93 -8.36 -3.46
N ASN A 128 -14.85 -7.19 -2.81
CA ASN A 128 -15.69 -6.76 -1.70
C ASN A 128 -15.68 -7.78 -0.55
N SER A 129 -14.53 -8.43 -0.35
CA SER A 129 -14.25 -9.27 0.79
C SER A 129 -14.09 -8.40 2.05
N SER A 130 -14.04 -9.02 3.22
CA SER A 130 -13.93 -8.30 4.51
C SER A 130 -12.68 -7.41 4.55
N PRO A 131 -12.78 -6.10 4.87
CA PRO A 131 -11.61 -5.22 4.93
C PRO A 131 -10.60 -5.63 6.01
N THR A 132 -11.06 -6.36 7.04
CA THR A 132 -10.19 -6.98 8.06
C THR A 132 -9.31 -8.10 7.49
N SER A 133 -9.84 -8.86 6.50
CA SER A 133 -9.09 -9.90 5.78
C SER A 133 -7.94 -9.26 5.00
N ALA A 134 -8.25 -8.24 4.20
CA ALA A 134 -7.26 -7.50 3.43
C ALA A 134 -6.15 -6.92 4.32
N HIS A 135 -6.50 -6.30 5.45
CA HIS A 135 -5.51 -5.77 6.40
C HIS A 135 -4.62 -6.89 6.98
N SER A 136 -5.18 -8.05 7.31
CA SER A 136 -4.41 -9.19 7.85
C SER A 136 -3.37 -9.74 6.85
N ILE A 137 -3.68 -9.72 5.55
CA ILE A 137 -2.75 -10.11 4.48
C ILE A 137 -1.52 -9.18 4.48
N VAL A 138 -1.76 -7.87 4.53
CA VAL A 138 -0.70 -6.86 4.58
C VAL A 138 0.15 -7.03 5.84
N GLN A 139 -0.47 -7.23 7.00
CA GLN A 139 0.26 -7.44 8.26
C GLN A 139 1.12 -8.70 8.23
N SER A 140 0.59 -9.81 7.71
CA SER A 140 1.35 -11.05 7.57
C SER A 140 2.60 -10.84 6.70
N ALA A 141 2.46 -10.15 5.58
CA ALA A 141 3.58 -9.85 4.69
C ALA A 141 4.62 -8.93 5.34
N LEU A 142 4.16 -7.89 6.05
CA LEU A 142 5.03 -6.98 6.79
C LEU A 142 5.78 -7.69 7.91
N ILE A 143 5.14 -8.60 8.64
CA ILE A 143 5.81 -9.40 9.69
C ILE A 143 6.94 -10.23 9.07
N SER A 144 6.66 -10.94 7.98
CA SER A 144 7.68 -11.75 7.29
C SER A 144 8.82 -10.88 6.74
N ALA A 145 8.51 -9.74 6.12
CA ALA A 145 9.50 -8.85 5.51
C ALA A 145 10.20 -7.90 6.50
N GLN A 146 9.74 -7.80 7.75
CA GLN A 146 10.25 -6.86 8.75
C GLN A 146 11.79 -6.87 8.90
N PRO A 147 12.48 -8.02 8.96
CA PRO A 147 13.95 -8.05 9.09
C PRO A 147 14.67 -7.40 7.91
N TRP A 148 14.03 -7.34 6.74
CA TRP A 148 14.60 -6.83 5.51
C TRP A 148 14.27 -5.37 5.24
N TYR A 149 13.37 -4.76 6.02
CA TYR A 149 12.80 -3.45 5.73
C TYR A 149 13.86 -2.33 5.63
N LEU A 150 14.90 -2.38 6.47
CA LEU A 150 16.01 -1.42 6.39
C LEU A 150 16.82 -1.53 5.09
N VAL A 151 17.00 -2.75 4.58
CA VAL A 151 17.68 -2.98 3.30
C VAL A 151 16.80 -2.50 2.16
N LEU A 152 15.49 -2.80 2.22
CA LEU A 152 14.54 -2.39 1.20
C LEU A 152 14.40 -0.86 1.11
N GLY A 153 14.31 -0.16 2.24
CA GLY A 153 14.18 1.30 2.27
C GLY A 153 15.41 2.06 1.77
N ARG A 154 16.59 1.41 1.71
CA ARG A 154 17.82 2.03 1.18
C ARG A 154 17.89 2.00 -0.34
N ASP A 155 17.24 1.03 -0.98
CA ASP A 155 17.27 0.88 -2.43
C ASP A 155 16.16 1.74 -3.07
N PRO A 156 16.49 2.76 -3.88
CA PRO A 156 15.48 3.58 -4.56
C PRO A 156 14.52 2.76 -5.42
N ASP A 157 15.01 1.70 -6.05
CA ASP A 157 14.24 0.90 -7.01
C ASP A 157 13.14 0.09 -6.32
N PHE A 158 13.26 -0.09 -5.00
CA PHE A 158 12.30 -0.86 -4.20
C PHE A 158 11.23 0.02 -3.54
N ASN A 159 11.39 1.34 -3.58
CA ASN A 159 10.49 2.29 -2.90
C ASN A 159 9.02 2.08 -3.31
N THR A 160 8.79 1.86 -4.62
CA THR A 160 7.44 1.76 -5.20
C THR A 160 6.62 0.57 -4.71
N ILE A 161 7.29 -0.40 -4.08
CA ILE A 161 6.69 -1.60 -3.48
C ILE A 161 6.79 -1.53 -1.95
N THR A 162 7.83 -0.91 -1.40
CA THR A 162 8.16 -0.99 0.03
C THR A 162 7.25 -0.16 0.93
N PHE A 163 6.81 1.03 0.48
CA PHE A 163 6.09 1.96 1.36
C PHE A 163 4.57 1.78 1.35
N CYS A 164 4.00 1.26 0.26
CA CYS A 164 2.55 1.01 0.17
C CYS A 164 2.01 0.09 1.27
N PRO A 165 2.60 -1.09 1.56
CA PRO A 165 2.12 -1.97 2.62
C PRO A 165 2.15 -1.30 3.99
N VAL A 166 3.14 -0.44 4.25
CA VAL A 166 3.23 0.30 5.51
C VAL A 166 2.14 1.36 5.63
N LEU A 167 1.82 2.07 4.54
CA LEU A 167 0.67 2.97 4.50
C LEU A 167 -0.63 2.20 4.80
N LEU A 168 -0.85 1.07 4.11
CA LEU A 168 -2.05 0.25 4.27
C LEU A 168 -2.20 -0.27 5.70
N ASP A 169 -1.10 -0.74 6.31
CA ASP A 169 -1.08 -1.18 7.70
C ASP A 169 -1.34 -0.04 8.69
N LEU A 170 -0.71 1.13 8.49
CA LEU A 170 -0.95 2.31 9.34
C LEU A 170 -2.42 2.74 9.31
N VAL A 171 -3.00 2.85 8.12
CA VAL A 171 -4.42 3.23 7.96
C VAL A 171 -5.33 2.19 8.61
N GLY A 172 -5.07 0.89 8.38
CA GLY A 172 -5.81 -0.19 9.04
C GLY A 172 -5.68 -0.12 10.57
N CYS A 173 -4.47 0.11 11.08
CA CYS A 173 -4.20 0.22 12.51
C CYS A 173 -4.90 1.41 13.18
N LEU A 174 -5.01 2.56 12.49
CA LEU A 174 -5.81 3.69 12.96
C LEU A 174 -7.29 3.32 13.09
N VAL A 175 -7.84 2.60 12.11
CA VAL A 175 -9.26 2.19 12.09
C VAL A 175 -9.55 1.13 13.15
N TYR A 176 -8.74 0.07 13.20
CA TYR A 176 -8.98 -1.10 14.06
C TYR A 176 -8.35 -0.97 15.46
N ARG A 177 -7.61 0.11 15.71
CA ARG A 177 -6.87 0.38 16.95
C ARG A 177 -5.86 -0.73 17.26
N ASN A 178 -5.13 -1.15 16.23
CA ASN A 178 -4.07 -2.14 16.31
C ASN A 178 -2.69 -1.45 16.27
N MET A 179 -1.64 -2.21 16.55
CA MET A 179 -0.28 -1.69 16.49
C MET A 179 0.31 -1.91 15.08
N PRO A 180 0.86 -0.88 14.43
CA PRO A 180 1.52 -1.04 13.13
C PRO A 180 2.77 -1.91 13.27
N ILE A 181 3.01 -2.76 12.27
CA ILE A 181 4.12 -3.71 12.25
C ILE A 181 5.45 -2.99 12.08
N ILE A 182 5.49 -2.03 11.15
CA ILE A 182 6.68 -1.26 10.83
C ILE A 182 6.55 0.15 11.40
N ARG A 183 7.53 0.53 12.23
CA ARG A 183 7.76 1.92 12.60
C ARG A 183 8.74 2.52 11.61
N LEU A 184 8.27 3.44 10.77
CA LEU A 184 9.15 4.18 9.87
C LEU A 184 10.03 5.13 10.67
N CYS A 185 11.34 5.01 10.45
CA CYS A 185 12.31 6.00 10.86
C CYS A 185 12.49 7.02 9.73
N GLY A 186 12.93 8.23 10.07
CA GLY A 186 13.24 9.29 9.11
C GLY A 186 14.10 8.74 7.96
N GLN A 187 13.75 9.12 6.73
CA GLN A 187 14.51 8.73 5.55
C GLN A 187 15.64 9.73 5.33
N ASP A 188 16.82 9.24 4.96
CA ASP A 188 17.97 10.11 4.62
C ASP A 188 17.76 10.86 3.29
N ARG A 189 16.69 10.52 2.55
CA ARG A 189 16.33 11.08 1.25
C ARG A 189 14.85 11.41 1.20
N ILE A 190 14.50 12.38 0.37
CA ILE A 190 13.11 12.67 -0.01
C ILE A 190 12.67 11.56 -0.97
N VAL A 191 11.66 10.78 -0.57
CA VAL A 191 11.08 9.72 -1.41
C VAL A 191 9.71 10.17 -1.88
N VAL A 192 9.47 10.02 -3.18
CA VAL A 192 8.15 10.13 -3.78
C VAL A 192 7.76 8.75 -4.29
N ASP A 193 6.65 8.22 -3.78
CA ASP A 193 6.13 6.90 -4.16
C ASP A 193 4.71 7.02 -4.74
N ARG A 194 4.31 6.02 -5.53
CA ARG A 194 3.04 6.01 -6.26
C ARG A 194 1.79 6.03 -5.37
N TYR A 195 1.88 5.55 -4.12
CA TYR A 195 0.78 5.58 -3.17
C TYR A 195 0.96 6.63 -2.08
N VAL A 196 2.18 6.84 -1.57
CA VAL A 196 2.41 7.81 -0.48
C VAL A 196 2.82 9.21 -0.96
N ALA A 197 3.02 9.43 -2.26
CA ALA A 197 3.41 10.71 -2.86
C ALA A 197 4.41 11.49 -2.00
N LEU A 198 4.04 12.69 -1.54
CA LEU A 198 4.85 13.59 -0.73
C LEU A 198 4.60 13.47 0.78
N PHE A 199 3.69 12.57 1.21
CA PHE A 199 3.32 12.44 2.62
C PHE A 199 4.00 11.26 3.33
N LEU A 200 5.07 10.70 2.75
CA LEU A 200 5.84 9.66 3.43
C LEU A 200 6.32 10.10 4.82
N THR A 201 6.78 11.35 4.98
CA THR A 201 7.25 11.90 6.26
C THR A 201 6.13 12.16 7.27
N LEU A 202 4.86 12.10 6.84
CA LEU A 202 3.71 12.11 7.74
C LEU A 202 3.52 10.74 8.41
N LEU A 203 3.88 9.63 7.75
CA LEU A 203 3.63 8.28 8.27
C LEU A 203 4.24 8.00 9.65
N PRO A 204 5.48 8.43 9.95
CA PRO A 204 6.02 8.34 11.32
C PRO A 204 5.17 9.06 12.37
N LEU A 205 4.54 10.20 12.02
CA LEU A 205 3.65 10.93 12.94
C LEU A 205 2.33 10.19 13.18
N LEU A 206 1.87 9.39 12.21
CA LEU A 206 0.66 8.54 12.34
C LEU A 206 0.87 7.28 13.18
N TYR A 207 2.12 6.90 13.45
CA TYR A 207 2.41 5.76 14.31
C TYR A 207 1.98 6.00 15.76
N CYS A 208 2.24 7.20 16.29
CA CYS A 208 1.95 7.54 17.68
C CYS A 208 0.44 7.52 18.01
N PRO A 209 -0.47 8.04 17.15
CA PRO A 209 -1.91 7.84 17.33
C PRO A 209 -2.31 6.37 17.35
N CYS A 210 -1.72 5.51 16.50
CA CYS A 210 -2.01 4.07 16.53
C CYS A 210 -1.64 3.46 17.89
N GLU A 211 -0.42 3.72 18.37
CA GLU A 211 0.10 3.20 19.64
C GLU A 211 -0.81 3.59 20.82
N ARG A 212 -1.21 4.86 20.89
CA ARG A 212 -2.09 5.36 21.96
C ARG A 212 -3.51 4.84 21.85
N SER A 213 -4.03 4.78 20.63
CA SER A 213 -5.35 4.22 20.36
C SER A 213 -5.41 2.75 20.77
N HIS A 214 -4.35 1.99 20.48
CA HIS A 214 -4.19 0.59 20.88
C HIS A 214 -4.07 0.45 22.41
N ALA A 215 -3.20 1.23 23.05
CA ALA A 215 -3.04 1.21 24.51
C ALA A 215 -4.35 1.53 25.25
N ALA A 216 -5.13 2.49 24.75
CA ALA A 216 -6.44 2.82 25.30
C ALA A 216 -7.45 1.67 25.16
N LYS A 217 -7.47 0.96 24.02
CA LYS A 217 -8.30 -0.24 23.80
C LYS A 217 -7.92 -1.37 24.77
N SER A 218 -6.62 -1.65 24.91
CA SER A 218 -6.10 -2.69 25.82
C SER A 218 -6.41 -2.37 27.28
N ASN A 219 -6.18 -1.12 27.71
CA ASN A 219 -6.47 -0.67 29.07
C ASN A 219 -7.96 -0.71 29.40
N ALA A 220 -8.85 -0.39 28.45
CA ALA A 220 -10.29 -0.50 28.65
C ALA A 220 -10.72 -1.97 28.88
N ALA A 221 -10.14 -2.92 28.14
CA ALA A 221 -10.38 -4.34 28.35
C ALA A 221 -9.92 -4.81 29.74
N THR A 222 -8.78 -4.30 30.24
CA THR A 222 -8.26 -4.66 31.57
C THR A 222 -9.01 -3.97 32.73
N ARG A 223 -9.40 -2.70 32.58
CA ARG A 223 -10.14 -1.94 33.62
C ARG A 223 -11.57 -2.45 33.85
N SER A 224 -12.15 -3.19 32.90
CA SER A 224 -13.42 -3.89 33.11
C SER A 224 -13.39 -4.89 34.29
N TRP A 225 -12.20 -5.27 34.79
CA TRP A 225 -12.04 -6.23 35.89
C TRP A 225 -11.66 -5.61 37.25
N LYS A 226 -11.17 -4.36 37.31
CA LYS A 226 -10.77 -3.72 38.58
C LYS A 226 -11.14 -2.24 38.59
N SER A 227 -11.86 -1.86 39.63
CA SER A 227 -12.54 -0.59 39.83
C SER A 227 -11.64 0.65 39.95
N THR A 228 -12.20 1.78 39.51
CA THR A 228 -12.03 3.18 39.97
C THR A 228 -10.67 3.63 40.52
N SER A 229 -9.77 4.04 39.63
CA SER A 229 -8.93 5.20 39.86
C SER A 229 -8.83 6.02 38.56
N ARG A 230 -9.48 7.19 38.56
CA ARG A 230 -9.46 8.13 37.44
C ARG A 230 -8.24 9.04 37.60
N GLU A 231 -7.05 8.49 37.41
CA GLU A 231 -5.88 9.33 37.15
C GLU A 231 -6.09 9.96 35.77
N ARG A 232 -6.18 11.29 35.75
CA ARG A 232 -6.27 12.08 34.53
C ARG A 232 -4.99 11.83 33.73
N LEU A 233 -5.08 10.95 32.73
CA LEU A 233 -4.04 10.78 31.73
C LEU A 233 -3.81 12.16 31.10
N LYS A 234 -2.57 12.64 31.21
CA LYS A 234 -2.08 13.84 30.53
C LYS A 234 -2.51 13.77 29.06
N ASP A 235 -3.02 14.88 28.51
CA ASP A 235 -3.48 14.95 27.12
C ASP A 235 -2.31 14.65 26.18
N GLY A 236 -2.14 13.36 25.88
CA GLY A 236 -1.05 12.93 25.04
C GLY A 236 -1.19 13.54 23.65
N TYR A 237 -2.41 13.65 23.14
CA TYR A 237 -2.69 13.89 21.73
C TYR A 237 -2.28 15.30 21.28
N SER A 238 -2.29 16.29 22.18
CA SER A 238 -1.82 17.66 21.94
C SER A 238 -0.46 17.76 21.23
N ASP A 239 0.54 17.01 21.67
CA ASP A 239 1.89 17.02 21.05
C ASP A 239 1.87 16.48 19.62
N ILE A 240 1.04 15.45 19.36
CA ILE A 240 0.91 14.85 18.03
C ILE A 240 0.14 15.77 17.11
N GLU A 241 -0.97 16.33 17.58
CA GLU A 241 -1.78 17.30 16.86
C GLU A 241 -0.91 18.48 16.41
N SER A 242 -0.19 19.10 17.35
CA SER A 242 0.75 20.19 17.05
C SER A 242 1.80 19.80 16.01
N SER A 243 2.32 18.57 16.08
CA SER A 243 3.31 18.07 15.12
C SER A 243 2.72 17.90 13.72
N ILE A 244 1.48 17.42 13.60
CA ILE A 244 0.77 17.26 12.32
C ILE A 244 0.33 18.62 11.77
N GLU A 245 -0.06 19.56 12.63
CA GLU A 245 -0.38 20.93 12.24
C GLU A 245 0.84 21.65 11.64
N LEU A 246 2.02 21.46 12.22
CA LEU A 246 3.26 22.05 11.71
C LEU A 246 3.86 21.27 10.52
N TRP A 247 3.41 20.04 10.29
CA TRP A 247 3.92 19.22 9.19
C TRP A 247 3.54 19.80 7.83
N ALA A 248 4.52 19.80 6.93
CA ALA A 248 4.37 20.10 5.51
C ALA A 248 5.16 19.07 4.69
N PRO A 249 4.71 18.75 3.46
CA PRO A 249 5.44 17.83 2.59
C PRO A 249 6.82 18.38 2.22
N GLU A 250 7.82 17.50 2.22
CA GLU A 250 9.16 17.82 1.71
C GLU A 250 9.14 17.75 0.18
N ILE A 251 9.52 18.84 -0.48
CA ILE A 251 9.50 18.93 -1.95
C ILE A 251 10.88 18.55 -2.51
N PRO A 252 10.98 17.52 -3.37
CA PRO A 252 12.26 17.14 -3.93
C PRO A 252 12.80 18.20 -4.90
N PRO A 253 14.13 18.34 -5.06
CA PRO A 253 14.73 19.40 -5.88
C PRO A 253 14.29 19.38 -7.35
N ASP A 254 14.04 18.18 -7.89
CA ASP A 254 13.62 17.94 -9.27
C ASP A 254 12.10 17.89 -9.44
N PHE A 255 11.32 18.20 -8.40
CA PHE A 255 9.86 18.11 -8.41
C PHE A 255 9.21 18.77 -9.63
N PHE A 256 9.72 19.94 -10.03
CA PHE A 256 9.17 20.73 -11.13
C PHE A 256 9.57 20.23 -12.53
N THR A 257 10.56 19.34 -12.60
CA THR A 257 11.11 18.79 -13.85
C THR A 257 10.79 17.30 -14.04
N ALA A 258 10.65 16.55 -12.95
CA ALA A 258 10.43 15.11 -12.95
C ALA A 258 8.94 14.74 -13.14
N TYR A 259 8.03 15.62 -12.73
CA TYR A 259 6.58 15.37 -12.70
C TYR A 259 5.81 16.40 -13.49
N ASP A 260 4.74 15.95 -14.15
CA ASP A 260 3.86 16.84 -14.89
C ASP A 260 2.98 17.72 -13.97
N ASN A 261 2.24 18.66 -14.56
CA ASN A 261 1.35 19.51 -13.77
C ASN A 261 0.29 18.71 -13.01
N ALA A 262 -0.35 17.73 -13.63
CA ALA A 262 -1.44 16.98 -13.02
C ALA A 262 -0.92 16.12 -11.85
N GLU A 263 0.20 15.43 -12.04
CA GLU A 263 0.88 14.63 -11.02
C GLU A 263 1.23 15.48 -9.80
N ARG A 264 1.82 16.67 -10.00
CA ARG A 264 2.14 17.60 -8.92
C ARG A 264 0.93 18.07 -8.14
N HIS A 265 -0.16 18.41 -8.82
CA HIS A 265 -1.40 18.79 -8.14
C HIS A 265 -1.97 17.62 -7.34
N MET A 266 -1.99 16.40 -7.90
CA MET A 266 -2.46 15.19 -7.20
C MET A 266 -1.64 14.90 -5.95
N MET A 267 -0.31 14.94 -6.05
CA MET A 267 0.59 14.71 -4.92
C MET A 267 0.35 15.71 -3.77
N MET A 268 0.20 17.00 -4.08
CA MET A 268 -0.09 18.03 -3.08
C MET A 268 -1.48 17.89 -2.47
N MET A 269 -2.49 17.58 -3.30
CA MET A 269 -3.86 17.33 -2.83
C MET A 269 -3.90 16.14 -1.88
N GLN A 270 -3.22 15.04 -2.24
CA GLN A 270 -3.18 13.85 -1.42
C GLN A 270 -2.45 14.11 -0.09
N ALA A 271 -1.31 14.79 -0.11
CA ALA A 271 -0.60 15.17 1.11
C ALA A 271 -1.46 16.00 2.07
N ASN A 272 -2.20 16.98 1.54
CA ASN A 272 -3.14 17.77 2.32
C ASN A 272 -4.31 16.96 2.84
N ALA A 273 -4.89 16.08 2.01
CA ALA A 273 -6.00 15.22 2.41
C ALA A 273 -5.61 14.28 3.56
N TYR A 274 -4.43 13.65 3.49
CA TYR A 274 -3.94 12.78 4.56
C TYR A 274 -3.59 13.55 5.84
N ARG A 275 -3.01 14.75 5.74
CA ARG A 275 -2.79 15.63 6.90
C ARG A 275 -4.10 15.97 7.60
N LEU A 276 -5.13 16.37 6.85
CA LEU A 276 -6.45 16.68 7.40
C LEU A 276 -7.13 15.45 8.00
N ALA A 277 -7.06 14.30 7.32
CA ALA A 277 -7.58 13.04 7.84
C ALA A 277 -6.90 12.65 9.17
N ALA A 278 -5.58 12.87 9.27
CA ALA A 278 -4.82 12.61 10.48
C ALA A 278 -5.27 13.49 11.66
N LEU A 279 -5.45 14.80 11.43
CA LEU A 279 -5.97 15.73 12.44
C LEU A 279 -7.37 15.28 12.91
N LEU A 280 -8.27 14.93 11.98
CA LEU A 280 -9.60 14.43 12.33
C LEU A 280 -9.57 13.15 13.17
N VAL A 281 -8.61 12.25 12.91
CA VAL A 281 -8.44 11.03 13.72
C VAL A 281 -7.93 11.36 15.12
N VAL A 282 -7.01 12.32 15.24
CA VAL A 282 -6.48 12.77 16.53
C VAL A 282 -7.57 13.48 17.35
N GLU A 283 -8.32 14.40 16.76
CA GLU A 283 -9.43 15.12 17.42
C GLU A 283 -10.55 14.18 17.89
N ARG A 284 -10.91 13.18 17.08
CA ARG A 284 -11.98 12.22 17.40
C ARG A 284 -11.54 11.10 18.34
N SER A 285 -10.25 10.92 18.54
CA SER A 285 -9.76 9.93 19.49
C SER A 285 -10.24 10.33 20.88
N PRO A 286 -10.82 9.40 21.66
CA PRO A 286 -11.40 9.74 22.96
C PRO A 286 -10.33 10.37 23.84
N GLN A 287 -10.42 11.69 24.00
CA GLN A 287 -9.69 12.43 25.01
C GLN A 287 -10.15 11.91 26.39
N PRO A 288 -9.22 11.72 27.33
CA PRO A 288 -9.47 11.02 28.60
C PRO A 288 -10.57 11.65 29.47
#